data_AF-A0A562PHS3-F1
#
_entry.id   AF-A0A562PHS3-F1
#
_cell.length_a   1.000
_cell.length_b   1.000
_cell.length_c   1.000
_cell.angle_alpha   90.00
_cell.angle_beta   90.00
_cell.angle_gamma   90.00
#
_symmetry.space_group_name_H-M   'P 1'
#
loop_
_entity.id
_entity.type
_entity.pdbx_description
1 polymer ?
#
loop_
_entity_poly.entity_id
_entity_poly.type
_entity_poly.pdbx_seq_one_letter_code
_entity_poly.pdbx_strand_id
1 'polypeptide(L)'
;MSTANYHVFGLGAGTDDLYYIGWMDKSPDHEQEKIYSDLADDSHGDIARWVRQARDTGKIDIFEIETAGTPEEARDSALFWCGYYRSLGLQVVTDRC
;
A
#
# COMPACT_ATOMS: atom_id res chain seq x y z
N MET A 1 2.13 -22.08 16.02
CA MET A 1 2.31 -21.51 14.67
C MET A 1 1.60 -20.17 14.69
N SER A 2 2.33 -19.06 14.84
CA SER A 2 1.72 -17.75 14.73
C SER A 2 1.36 -17.56 13.27
N THR A 3 0.07 -17.54 12.96
CA THR A 3 -0.43 -16.92 11.74
C THR A 3 0.12 -15.51 11.72
N ALA A 4 0.83 -15.13 10.65
CA ALA A 4 1.21 -13.74 10.46
C ALA A 4 -0.10 -12.93 10.49
N ASN A 5 -0.15 -11.93 11.37
CA ASN A 5 -1.39 -11.20 11.63
C ASN A 5 -1.44 -9.88 10.86
N TYR A 6 -0.33 -9.48 10.25
CA TYR A 6 -0.21 -8.21 9.55
C TYR A 6 0.37 -8.43 8.15
N HIS A 7 -0.13 -7.65 7.22
CA HIS A 7 0.19 -7.72 5.80
C HIS A 7 0.71 -6.37 5.35
N VAL A 8 1.86 -6.36 4.71
CA VAL A 8 2.44 -5.19 4.05
C VAL A 8 2.12 -5.30 2.58
N PHE A 9 1.55 -4.25 1.99
CA PHE A 9 1.06 -4.27 0.62
C PHE A 9 1.49 -3.03 -0.16
N GLY A 10 1.62 -3.21 -1.47
CA GLY A 10 1.85 -2.14 -2.43
C GLY A 10 0.58 -1.84 -3.21
N LEU A 11 0.41 -0.58 -3.61
CA LEU A 11 -0.68 -0.10 -4.44
C LEU A 11 -0.10 0.68 -5.63
N GLY A 12 -0.50 0.29 -6.84
CA GLY A 12 0.10 0.81 -8.06
C GLY A 12 -0.71 0.59 -9.32
N ALA A 13 -0.17 1.04 -10.46
CA ALA A 13 -0.71 0.78 -11.80
C ALA A 13 0.15 -0.26 -12.53
N GLY A 14 0.20 -1.48 -11.99
CA GLY A 14 1.09 -2.56 -12.45
C GLY A 14 2.46 -2.57 -11.76
N THR A 15 3.36 -3.44 -12.22
CA THR A 15 4.65 -3.71 -11.56
C THR A 15 5.64 -2.56 -11.58
N ASP A 16 5.49 -1.63 -12.52
CA ASP A 16 6.45 -0.54 -12.77
C ASP A 16 5.99 0.80 -12.17
N ASP A 17 4.79 0.85 -11.60
CA ASP A 17 4.18 2.08 -11.08
C ASP A 17 3.62 1.86 -9.68
N LEU A 18 4.51 1.70 -8.70
CA LEU A 18 4.17 1.63 -7.28
C LEU A 18 4.03 3.05 -6.69
N TYR A 19 2.85 3.36 -6.17
CA TYR A 19 2.51 4.69 -5.69
C TYR A 19 2.33 4.77 -4.18
N TYR A 20 1.91 3.68 -3.54
CA TYR A 20 1.67 3.64 -2.10
C TYR A 20 2.08 2.30 -1.51
N ILE A 21 2.60 2.33 -0.29
CA ILE A 21 2.87 1.14 0.51
C ILE A 21 2.17 1.33 1.84
N GLY A 22 1.40 0.33 2.24
CA GLY A 22 0.65 0.33 3.48
C GLY A 22 0.78 -0.99 4.20
N TRP A 23 0.20 -1.05 5.40
CA TRP A 23 0.10 -2.28 6.15
C TRP A 23 -1.26 -2.36 6.87
N MET A 24 -1.74 -3.58 7.11
CA MET A 24 -3.03 -3.84 7.73
C MET A 24 -3.07 -5.22 8.40
N ASP A 25 -4.06 -5.46 9.26
CA ASP A 25 -4.24 -6.70 10.03
C ASP A 25 -5.04 -7.79 9.29
N LYS A 26 -5.36 -7.54 8.02
CA LYS A 26 -6.14 -8.43 7.17
C LYS A 26 -5.45 -8.59 5.81
N SER A 27 -5.74 -9.68 5.12
CA SER A 27 -5.20 -9.89 3.78
C SER A 27 -5.74 -8.83 2.80
N PRO A 28 -4.87 -8.14 2.05
CA PRO A 28 -5.28 -7.08 1.11
C PRO A 28 -6.18 -7.62 -0.02
N ASP A 29 -5.99 -8.87 -0.44
CA ASP A 29 -6.77 -9.52 -1.51
C ASP A 29 -8.27 -9.59 -1.21
N HIS A 30 -8.65 -9.67 0.06
CA HIS A 30 -10.06 -9.75 0.46
C HIS A 30 -10.70 -8.39 0.75
N GLU A 31 -9.90 -7.33 0.88
CA GLU A 31 -10.35 -6.00 1.32
C GLU A 31 -10.01 -4.91 0.29
N GLN A 32 -9.67 -5.27 -0.96
CA GLN A 32 -9.21 -4.34 -2.00
C GLN A 32 -10.14 -3.12 -2.18
N GLU A 33 -11.45 -3.34 -2.35
CA GLU A 33 -12.43 -2.26 -2.53
C GLU A 33 -12.53 -1.34 -1.30
N LYS A 34 -12.33 -1.89 -0.11
CA LYS A 34 -12.32 -1.13 1.12
C LYS A 34 -11.06 -0.28 1.22
N ILE A 35 -9.89 -0.85 0.93
CA ILE A 35 -8.60 -0.14 0.90
C ILE A 35 -8.66 1.01 -0.10
N TYR A 36 -9.21 0.77 -1.29
CA TYR A 36 -9.39 1.83 -2.30
C TYR A 36 -10.33 2.92 -1.83
N SER A 37 -11.42 2.58 -1.14
CA SER A 37 -12.37 3.56 -0.63
C SER A 37 -11.78 4.38 0.53
N ASP A 38 -11.13 3.71 1.48
CA ASP A 38 -10.47 4.36 2.63
C ASP A 38 -9.36 5.31 2.16
N LEU A 39 -8.58 4.94 1.13
CA LEU A 39 -7.54 5.80 0.55
C LEU A 39 -8.13 6.91 -0.33
N ALA A 40 -9.26 6.69 -1.00
CA ALA A 40 -9.94 7.70 -1.80
C ALA A 40 -10.63 8.77 -0.96
N ASP A 41 -11.09 8.42 0.25
CA ASP A 41 -11.73 9.32 1.21
C ASP A 41 -10.74 10.01 2.15
N ASP A 42 -9.46 9.68 2.03
CA ASP A 42 -8.41 10.23 2.86
C ASP A 42 -8.21 11.74 2.64
N SER A 43 -7.90 12.43 3.73
CA SER A 43 -7.63 13.87 3.78
C SER A 43 -6.29 14.26 3.12
N HIS A 44 -5.41 13.30 2.82
CA HIS A 44 -4.18 13.52 2.06
C HIS A 44 -4.48 13.59 0.56
N GLY A 45 -4.53 14.83 0.05
CA GLY A 45 -5.05 15.14 -1.28
C GLY A 45 -4.32 14.51 -2.46
N ASP A 46 -3.10 14.02 -2.31
CA ASP A 46 -2.33 13.43 -3.41
C ASP A 46 -2.62 11.93 -3.58
N ILE A 47 -2.65 11.14 -2.50
CA ILE A 47 -3.06 9.72 -2.56
C ILE A 47 -4.52 9.61 -2.97
N ALA A 48 -5.41 10.37 -2.31
CA ALA A 48 -6.84 10.32 -2.60
C ALA A 48 -7.15 10.67 -4.05
N ARG A 49 -6.44 11.66 -4.62
CA ARG A 49 -6.58 12.03 -6.03
C ARG A 49 -6.06 10.94 -6.96
N TRP A 50 -4.89 10.38 -6.67
CA TRP A 50 -4.31 9.30 -7.47
C TRP A 50 -5.20 8.06 -7.47
N VAL A 51 -5.68 7.62 -6.31
CA VAL A 51 -6.55 6.43 -6.19
C VAL A 51 -7.85 6.62 -6.99
N ARG A 52 -8.50 7.77 -6.89
CA ARG A 52 -9.72 8.07 -7.68
C ARG A 52 -9.43 7.98 -9.18
N GLN A 53 -8.34 8.60 -9.65
CA GLN A 53 -7.95 8.56 -11.06
C GLN A 53 -7.57 7.15 -11.54
N ALA A 54 -6.84 6.39 -10.72
CA ALA A 54 -6.42 5.03 -11.04
C ALA A 54 -7.62 4.08 -11.12
N ARG A 55 -8.61 4.23 -10.22
CA ARG A 55 -9.89 3.50 -10.28
C ARG A 55 -10.69 3.81 -11.54
N ASP A 56 -10.85 5.10 -11.88
CA ASP A 56 -11.62 5.53 -13.06
C ASP A 56 -11.02 4.99 -14.38
N THR A 57 -9.70 4.78 -14.40
CA THR A 57 -8.98 4.26 -15.58
C THR A 57 -8.79 2.74 -15.57
N GLY A 58 -9.22 2.05 -14.50
CA GLY A 58 -9.03 0.61 -14.33
C GLY A 58 -7.57 0.17 -14.19
N LYS A 59 -6.68 1.10 -13.80
CA LYS A 59 -5.23 0.89 -13.68
C LYS A 59 -4.80 0.93 -12.22
N ILE A 60 -5.52 0.23 -11.36
CA ILE A 60 -5.19 0.11 -9.94
C ILE A 60 -5.07 -1.37 -9.60
N ASP A 61 -3.96 -1.72 -8.98
CA ASP A 61 -3.67 -3.07 -8.51
C ASP A 61 -3.05 -3.00 -7.12
N ILE A 62 -3.35 -4.00 -6.32
CA ILE A 62 -2.85 -4.16 -4.96
C ILE A 62 -2.22 -5.53 -4.84
N PHE A 63 -1.03 -5.56 -4.29
CA PHE A 63 -0.27 -6.80 -4.12
C PHE A 63 0.35 -6.86 -2.74
N GLU A 64 0.39 -8.05 -2.18
CA GLU A 64 1.12 -8.31 -0.94
C GLU A 64 2.62 -8.31 -1.21
N ILE A 65 3.37 -7.58 -0.38
CA ILE A 65 4.83 -7.53 -0.40
C ILE A 65 5.38 -8.57 0.57
N GLU A 66 4.92 -8.53 1.81
CA GLU A 66 5.30 -9.47 2.86
C GLU A 66 4.27 -9.51 4.01
N THR A 67 4.50 -10.42 4.96
CA THR A 67 3.70 -10.53 6.18
C THR A 67 4.57 -10.36 7.42
N ALA A 68 3.98 -9.81 8.49
CA ALA A 68 4.65 -9.50 9.74
C ALA A 68 3.90 -10.09 10.94
N GLY A 69 4.65 -10.35 12.03
CA GLY A 69 4.10 -10.94 13.24
C GLY A 69 3.42 -9.91 14.14
N THR A 70 3.87 -8.66 14.10
CA THR A 70 3.41 -7.55 14.96
C THR A 70 3.12 -6.29 14.13
N PRO A 71 2.31 -5.35 14.66
CA PRO A 71 2.06 -4.08 13.97
C PRO A 71 3.33 -3.22 13.89
N GLU A 72 4.22 -3.30 14.87
CA GLU A 72 5.52 -2.61 14.84
C GLU A 72 6.40 -3.13 13.70
N GLU A 73 6.49 -4.46 13.55
CA GLU A 73 7.23 -5.08 12.44
C GLU A 73 6.61 -4.70 11.09
N ALA A 74 5.29 -4.73 10.97
CA ALA A 74 4.60 -4.36 9.73
C ALA A 74 4.88 -2.90 9.34
N ARG A 75 4.89 -2.00 10.32
CA ARG A 75 5.22 -0.59 10.12
C ARG A 75 6.68 -0.41 9.70
N ASP A 76 7.61 -1.04 10.39
CA ASP A 76 9.04 -0.93 10.07
C ASP A 76 9.35 -1.51 8.69
N SER A 77 8.69 -2.60 8.32
CA SER A 77 8.71 -3.18 6.97
C SER A 77 8.16 -2.21 5.91
N ALA A 78 6.99 -1.60 6.14
CA ALA A 78 6.43 -0.63 5.21
C ALA A 78 7.40 0.55 4.97
N LEU A 79 7.98 1.09 6.06
CA LEU A 79 9.02 2.12 6.02
C LEU A 79 10.24 1.70 5.19
N PHE A 80 10.72 0.48 5.40
CA PHE A 80 11.84 -0.09 4.65
C PHE A 80 11.53 -0.15 3.16
N TRP A 81 10.37 -0.72 2.77
CA TRP A 81 10.00 -0.85 1.37
C TRP A 81 9.78 0.52 0.71
N CYS A 82 9.21 1.48 1.42
CA CYS A 82 9.11 2.86 0.91
C CYS A 82 10.50 3.42 0.56
N GLY A 83 11.48 3.24 1.45
CA GLY A 83 12.86 3.66 1.21
C GLY A 83 13.51 2.91 0.05
N TYR A 84 13.30 1.60 -0.03
CA TYR A 84 13.84 0.75 -1.09
C TYR A 84 13.35 1.16 -2.47
N TYR A 85 12.04 1.24 -2.69
CA TYR A 85 11.48 1.60 -4.01
C TYR A 85 11.82 3.04 -4.41
N ARG A 86 11.92 3.96 -3.45
CA ARG A 86 12.43 5.31 -3.74
C ARG A 86 13.89 5.30 -4.18
N SER A 87 14.74 4.47 -3.59
CA SER A 87 16.13 4.32 -4.02
C SER A 87 16.25 3.76 -5.45
N LEU A 88 15.23 3.03 -5.91
CA LEU A 88 15.10 2.57 -7.29
C LEU A 88 14.49 3.61 -8.24
N GLY A 89 14.06 4.77 -7.73
CA GLY A 89 13.52 5.88 -8.51
C GLY A 89 11.99 5.96 -8.59
N LEU A 90 11.25 5.12 -7.86
CA LEU A 90 9.79 5.16 -7.84
C LEU A 90 9.26 6.28 -6.92
N GLN A 91 8.11 6.83 -7.28
CA GLN A 91 7.43 7.90 -6.53
C GLN A 91 6.41 7.33 -5.54
N VAL A 92 6.90 6.68 -4.48
CA VAL A 92 6.05 6.17 -3.39
C VAL A 92 5.71 7.31 -2.42
N VAL A 93 4.42 7.49 -2.11
CA VAL A 93 3.96 8.54 -1.17
C VAL A 93 4.37 8.21 0.26
N THR A 94 4.94 9.20 0.96
CA THR A 94 5.67 9.03 2.22
C THR A 94 4.90 9.43 3.48
N ASP A 95 3.77 10.12 3.37
CA ASP A 95 3.06 10.63 4.57
C ASP A 95 2.54 9.53 5.50
N ARG A 96 2.66 8.26 5.10
CA ARG A 96 2.21 7.09 5.86
C ARG A 96 3.20 5.92 5.90
N CYS A 97 4.42 6.15 5.43
CA CYS A 97 5.58 5.37 5.87
C CYS A 97 6.06 6.08 7.17
#